data_AF-A0A7V0UFZ1-F1
#
_entry.id   AF-A0A7V0UFZ1-F1
#
_cell.length_a   1.000
_cell.length_b   1.000
_cell.length_c   1.000
_cell.angle_alpha   90.00
_cell.angle_beta   90.00
_cell.angle_gamma   90.00
#
_symmetry.space_group_name_H-M   'P 1'
#
loop_
_entity.id
_entity.type
_entity.pdbx_description
1 polymer ?
#
loop_
_entity_poly.entity_id
_entity_poly.type
_entity_poly.pdbx_seq_one_letter_code
_entity_poly.pdbx_strand_id
1 'polypeptide(L)'
;MKAGRSYESEKRAFDPELAAQALEYSQGFTSRYGAVIDALVDAVMNERAASPWMLDTDVLEVYKALSATMKTLSTGIYYETLPEGSVRLSLYRRLRSVLDEFMRPSLEIDHDALKASEAVDVLGFMKFTATAKSNPRPKSRQYLDWLSEATGVHNDSPSRLIAP
;
A
#
# COMPACT_ATOMS: atom_id res chain seq x y z
N MET A 1 -3.20 0.55 43.93
CA MET A 1 -2.28 1.54 43.33
C MET A 1 -1.98 1.07 41.91
N LYS A 2 -2.68 1.62 40.90
CA LYS A 2 -2.17 2.60 39.90
C LYS A 2 -0.82 2.16 39.29
N ALA A 3 -0.85 1.50 38.15
CA ALA A 3 -0.84 2.09 36.79
C ALA A 3 0.58 2.09 36.21
N GLY A 4 0.97 0.98 35.59
CA GLY A 4 2.23 0.82 34.84
C GLY A 4 2.02 0.71 33.32
N ARG A 5 0.94 1.30 32.79
CA ARG A 5 0.60 1.30 31.35
C ARG A 5 0.54 2.72 30.83
N SER A 6 1.65 3.45 30.85
CA SER A 6 1.80 4.71 30.10
C SER A 6 3.24 5.16 30.22
N TYR A 7 4.02 4.95 29.15
CA TYR A 7 5.02 5.87 28.60
C TYR A 7 5.99 5.08 27.70
N GLU A 8 5.50 4.64 26.55
CA GLU A 8 6.36 4.42 25.40
C GLU A 8 5.56 4.77 24.15
N SER A 9 4.93 5.95 24.18
CA SER A 9 4.81 6.73 22.96
C SER A 9 6.23 7.17 22.61
N GLU A 10 6.99 6.25 22.04
CA GLU A 10 8.22 6.56 21.33
C GLU A 10 7.84 7.68 20.37
N LYS A 11 8.31 8.90 20.68
CA LYS A 11 8.14 10.07 19.81
C LYS A 11 8.63 9.61 18.46
N ARG A 12 7.72 9.35 17.51
CA ARG A 12 8.07 9.09 16.13
C ARG A 12 8.97 10.25 15.73
N ALA A 13 10.25 9.96 15.49
CA ALA A 13 11.19 11.00 15.09
C ALA A 13 10.57 11.73 13.90
N PHE A 14 10.60 13.05 13.92
CA PHE A 14 10.12 13.85 12.80
C PHE A 14 10.90 13.41 11.57
N ASP A 15 10.19 12.82 10.60
CA ASP A 15 10.76 12.39 9.34
C ASP A 15 10.51 13.51 8.31
N PRO A 16 11.54 14.32 7.99
CA PRO A 16 11.39 15.43 7.04
C PRO A 16 11.07 14.96 5.62
N GLU A 17 11.49 13.75 5.23
CA GLU A 17 11.20 13.20 3.92
C GLU A 17 9.72 12.82 3.82
N LEU A 18 9.19 12.19 4.87
CA LEU A 18 7.76 11.90 5.00
C LEU A 18 6.94 13.21 5.03
N ALA A 19 7.39 14.23 5.75
CA ALA A 19 6.70 15.53 5.77
C ALA A 19 6.68 16.22 4.39
N ALA A 20 7.76 16.14 3.62
CA ALA A 20 7.82 16.67 2.26
C ALA A 20 6.89 15.90 1.30
N GLN A 21 6.86 14.57 1.37
CA GLN A 21 5.93 13.74 0.58
C GLN A 21 4.47 14.05 0.92
N ALA A 22 4.15 14.28 2.20
CA ALA A 22 2.80 14.64 2.61
C ALA A 22 2.31 15.96 1.97
N LEU A 23 3.21 16.91 1.72
CA LEU A 23 2.90 18.18 1.06
C LEU A 23 2.68 18.01 -0.45
N GLU A 24 3.23 16.97 -1.06
CA GLU A 24 3.06 16.64 -2.48
C GLU A 24 1.65 16.08 -2.77
N TYR A 25 1.08 15.33 -1.82
CA TYR A 25 -0.22 14.67 -1.97
C TYR A 25 -1.38 15.59 -1.52
N SER A 26 -1.77 16.51 -2.39
CA SER A 26 -2.93 17.38 -2.16
C SER A 26 -4.28 16.64 -2.30
N GLN A 27 -5.38 17.26 -1.86
CA GLN A 27 -6.74 16.76 -2.11
C GLN A 27 -7.05 16.57 -3.60
N GLY A 28 -6.38 17.33 -4.49
CA GLY A 28 -6.50 17.15 -5.94
C GLY A 28 -5.93 15.81 -6.41
N PHE A 29 -4.90 15.29 -5.74
CA PHE A 29 -4.29 14.00 -6.06
C PHE A 29 -5.26 12.85 -5.77
N THR A 30 -5.85 12.82 -4.58
CA THR A 30 -6.80 11.76 -4.19
C THR A 30 -8.10 11.85 -5.00
N SER A 31 -8.55 13.05 -5.38
CA SER A 31 -9.68 13.21 -6.30
C SER A 31 -9.37 12.65 -7.69
N ARG A 32 -8.19 12.95 -8.24
CA ARG A 32 -7.77 12.49 -9.57
C ARG A 32 -7.52 10.98 -9.64
N TYR A 33 -6.90 10.41 -8.62
CA TYR A 33 -6.46 9.01 -8.61
C TYR A 33 -7.27 8.10 -7.68
N GLY A 34 -8.42 8.58 -7.16
CA GLY A 34 -9.23 7.86 -6.19
C GLY A 34 -9.59 6.45 -6.64
N ALA A 35 -10.08 6.29 -7.87
CA ALA A 35 -10.49 4.98 -8.39
C ALA A 35 -9.34 3.95 -8.43
N VAL A 36 -8.13 4.36 -8.83
CA VAL A 36 -6.97 3.45 -8.83
C VAL A 36 -6.47 3.19 -7.42
N ILE A 37 -6.51 4.19 -6.53
CA ILE A 37 -6.15 4.02 -5.11
C ILE A 37 -7.09 2.99 -4.46
N ASP A 38 -8.39 3.13 -4.65
CA ASP A 38 -9.41 2.23 -4.09
C ASP A 38 -9.22 0.80 -4.61
N ALA A 39 -9.02 0.63 -5.92
CA ALA A 39 -8.76 -0.69 -6.51
C ALA A 39 -7.46 -1.34 -5.99
N LEU A 40 -6.41 -0.55 -5.75
CA LEU A 40 -5.17 -1.05 -5.16
C LEU A 40 -5.37 -1.44 -3.68
N VAL A 41 -6.12 -0.65 -2.91
CA VAL A 41 -6.48 -0.97 -1.52
C VAL A 41 -7.26 -2.28 -1.46
N ASP A 42 -8.27 -2.45 -2.31
CA ASP A 42 -9.05 -3.68 -2.40
C ASP A 42 -8.18 -4.87 -2.76
N ALA A 43 -7.26 -4.71 -3.70
CA ALA A 43 -6.30 -5.76 -4.04
C ALA A 43 -5.40 -6.16 -2.86
N VAL A 44 -4.91 -5.21 -2.05
CA VAL A 44 -4.16 -5.50 -0.83
C VAL A 44 -5.02 -6.26 0.19
N MET A 45 -6.27 -5.83 0.39
CA MET A 45 -7.17 -6.48 1.35
C MET A 45 -7.57 -7.90 0.92
N ASN A 46 -7.78 -8.11 -0.38
CA ASN A 46 -8.01 -9.44 -0.94
C ASN A 46 -6.80 -10.36 -0.75
N GLU A 47 -5.58 -9.84 -0.95
CA GLU A 47 -4.37 -10.62 -0.69
C GLU A 47 -4.18 -10.92 0.80
N ARG A 48 -4.51 -9.97 1.68
CA ARG A 48 -4.49 -10.17 3.14
C ARG A 48 -5.45 -11.28 3.56
N ALA A 49 -6.64 -11.34 2.95
CA ALA A 49 -7.62 -12.39 3.22
C ALA A 49 -7.11 -13.76 2.76
N ALA A 50 -6.45 -13.84 1.60
CA ALA A 50 -5.84 -15.06 1.09
C ALA A 50 -4.57 -15.50 1.86
N SER A 51 -3.82 -14.52 2.39
CA SER A 51 -2.55 -14.71 3.09
C SER A 51 -2.58 -14.01 4.47
N PRO A 52 -3.25 -14.56 5.50
CA PRO A 52 -3.38 -13.91 6.81
C PRO A 52 -2.05 -13.65 7.53
N TRP A 53 -0.96 -14.28 7.08
CA TRP A 53 0.38 -14.05 7.61
C TRP A 53 1.08 -12.81 7.05
N MET A 54 0.55 -12.18 6.00
CA MET A 54 1.11 -10.98 5.36
C MET A 54 1.39 -9.86 6.37
N LEU A 55 2.50 -9.17 6.18
CA LEU A 55 2.99 -8.10 7.06
C LEU A 55 3.05 -6.76 6.31
N ASP A 56 3.08 -5.66 7.06
CA ASP A 56 3.25 -4.32 6.49
C ASP A 56 4.54 -4.23 5.63
N THR A 57 5.61 -4.92 6.06
CA THR A 57 6.89 -4.98 5.35
C THR A 57 6.81 -5.70 4.00
N ASP A 58 5.92 -6.69 3.87
CA ASP A 58 5.68 -7.36 2.60
C ASP A 58 5.04 -6.41 1.59
N VAL A 59 4.07 -5.60 2.05
CA VAL A 59 3.39 -4.61 1.21
C VAL A 59 4.34 -3.49 0.77
N LEU A 60 5.16 -2.98 1.70
CA LEU A 60 6.16 -1.94 1.40
C LEU A 60 7.17 -2.37 0.34
N GLU A 61 7.69 -3.60 0.43
CA GLU A 61 8.64 -4.12 -0.57
C GLU A 61 7.96 -4.32 -1.93
N VAL A 62 6.68 -4.71 -1.96
CA VAL A 62 5.93 -4.83 -3.22
C VAL A 62 5.69 -3.46 -3.87
N TYR A 63 5.29 -2.44 -3.10
CA TYR A 63 5.14 -1.08 -3.65
C TYR A 63 6.46 -0.57 -4.23
N LYS A 64 7.59 -0.79 -3.55
CA LYS A 64 8.91 -0.43 -4.04
C LYS A 64 9.27 -1.15 -5.35
N ALA A 65 9.01 -2.46 -5.42
CA ALA A 65 9.24 -3.28 -6.60
C ALA A 65 8.39 -2.83 -7.81
N LEU A 66 7.11 -2.53 -7.58
CA LEU A 66 6.22 -1.99 -8.60
C LEU A 66 6.64 -0.59 -9.04
N SER A 67 7.01 0.31 -8.12
CA SER A 67 7.50 1.65 -8.48
C SER A 67 8.74 1.56 -9.37
N ALA A 68 9.67 0.66 -9.07
CA ALA A 68 10.84 0.42 -9.91
C ALA A 68 10.45 -0.08 -11.31
N THR A 69 9.50 -1.02 -11.38
CA THR A 69 8.96 -1.55 -12.65
C THR A 69 8.23 -0.46 -13.47
N MET A 70 7.42 0.38 -12.83
CA MET A 70 6.69 1.44 -13.52
C MET A 70 7.64 2.54 -13.99
N LYS A 71 8.70 2.81 -13.22
CA LYS A 71 9.73 3.79 -13.60
C LYS A 71 10.48 3.36 -14.85
N THR A 72 10.90 2.10 -14.95
CA THR A 72 11.55 1.60 -16.18
C THR A 72 10.59 1.69 -17.36
N LEU A 73 9.33 1.26 -17.17
CA LEU A 73 8.29 1.36 -18.20
C LEU A 73 8.04 2.80 -18.65
N SER A 74 8.04 3.77 -17.74
CA SER A 74 7.87 5.20 -18.05
C SER A 74 8.98 5.76 -18.93
N THR A 75 10.16 5.14 -18.91
CA THR A 75 11.30 5.47 -19.78
C THR A 75 11.31 4.69 -21.10
N GLY A 76 10.28 3.88 -21.37
CA GLY A 76 10.16 3.05 -22.56
C GLY A 76 10.90 1.70 -22.48
N ILE A 77 11.41 1.35 -21.29
CA ILE A 77 12.15 0.10 -21.07
C ILE A 77 11.27 -0.85 -20.25
N TYR A 78 10.87 -1.97 -20.84
CA TYR A 78 10.14 -2.97 -20.10
C TYR A 78 11.10 -3.84 -19.29
N TYR A 79 11.17 -3.59 -17.98
CA TYR A 79 11.94 -4.38 -17.03
C TYR A 79 11.17 -4.55 -15.72
N GLU A 80 10.90 -5.79 -15.33
CA GLU A 80 10.22 -6.12 -14.08
C GLU A 80 11.22 -6.33 -12.95
N THR A 81 11.00 -5.62 -11.83
CA THR A 81 11.72 -5.87 -10.57
C THR A 81 10.82 -6.71 -9.68
N LEU A 82 11.00 -8.03 -9.69
CA LEU A 82 10.16 -8.94 -8.91
C LEU A 82 10.63 -8.98 -7.45
N PRO A 83 9.71 -8.90 -6.47
CA PRO A 83 10.07 -9.04 -5.06
C PRO A 83 10.33 -10.50 -4.68
N GLU A 84 11.19 -10.72 -3.70
CA GLU A 84 11.47 -12.05 -3.16
C GLU A 84 10.36 -12.54 -2.22
N GLY A 85 10.04 -13.83 -2.28
CA GLY A 85 9.05 -14.48 -1.43
C GLY A 85 7.66 -14.63 -2.07
N SER A 86 6.98 -15.74 -1.75
CA SER A 86 5.73 -16.13 -2.41
C SER A 86 4.58 -15.14 -2.20
N VAL A 87 4.41 -14.65 -0.97
CA VAL A 87 3.36 -13.65 -0.63
C VAL A 87 3.59 -12.35 -1.39
N ARG A 88 4.83 -11.87 -1.41
CA ARG A 88 5.18 -10.62 -2.11
C ARG A 88 4.98 -10.75 -3.61
N LEU A 89 5.37 -11.89 -4.19
CA LEU A 89 5.17 -12.15 -5.61
C LEU A 89 3.68 -12.25 -5.97
N SER A 90 2.86 -12.86 -5.11
CA SER A 90 1.40 -12.94 -5.27
C SER A 90 0.79 -11.53 -5.26
N LEU A 91 1.10 -10.73 -4.22
CA LEU A 91 0.64 -9.35 -4.11
C LEU A 91 1.11 -8.49 -5.30
N TYR A 92 2.38 -8.62 -5.70
CA TYR A 92 2.95 -7.92 -6.85
C TYR A 92 2.11 -8.15 -8.11
N ARG A 93 1.82 -9.42 -8.43
CA ARG A 93 1.04 -9.77 -9.62
C ARG A 93 -0.38 -9.20 -9.57
N ARG A 94 -1.01 -9.26 -8.39
CA ARG A 94 -2.36 -8.72 -8.20
C ARG A 94 -2.40 -7.21 -8.41
N LEU A 95 -1.51 -6.47 -7.76
CA LEU A 95 -1.42 -5.01 -7.91
C LEU A 95 -0.98 -4.60 -9.32
N ARG A 96 -0.07 -5.36 -9.95
CA ARG A 96 0.33 -5.14 -11.35
C ARG A 96 -0.86 -5.27 -12.29
N SER A 97 -1.69 -6.30 -12.09
CA SER A 97 -2.90 -6.51 -12.90
C SER A 97 -3.88 -5.35 -12.77
N VAL A 98 -4.06 -4.79 -11.56
CA VAL A 98 -4.87 -3.58 -11.36
C VAL A 98 -4.30 -2.42 -12.16
N LEU A 99 -3.00 -2.14 -12.02
CA LEU A 99 -2.36 -1.06 -12.77
C LEU A 99 -2.50 -1.25 -14.29
N ASP A 100 -2.26 -2.46 -14.80
CA ASP A 100 -2.38 -2.75 -16.23
C ASP A 100 -3.81 -2.54 -16.75
N GLU A 101 -4.83 -2.78 -15.93
CA GLU A 101 -6.22 -2.48 -16.28
C GLU A 101 -6.47 -0.97 -16.42
N PHE A 102 -5.99 -0.17 -15.46
CA PHE A 102 -6.11 1.29 -15.52
C PHE A 102 -5.23 1.94 -16.60
N MET A 103 -4.12 1.28 -16.97
CA MET A 103 -3.22 1.75 -18.03
C MET A 103 -3.70 1.35 -19.43
N ARG A 104 -4.70 0.46 -19.54
CA ARG A 104 -5.25 0.05 -20.82
C ARG A 104 -6.05 1.22 -21.43
N PRO A 105 -5.82 1.57 -22.72
CA PRO A 105 -6.64 2.56 -23.40
C PRO A 105 -8.12 2.17 -23.34
N SER A 106 -8.95 3.07 -22.81
CA SER A 106 -10.40 2.93 -22.88
C SER A 106 -10.91 3.50 -24.22
N LEU A 107 -12.02 2.96 -24.73
CA LEU A 107 -12.73 3.56 -25.87
C LEU A 107 -13.69 4.67 -25.40
N GLU A 108 -13.78 4.92 -24.10
CA GLU A 108 -14.63 5.93 -23.50
C GLU A 108 -13.92 7.28 -23.55
N ILE A 109 -14.60 8.28 -24.12
CA ILE A 109 -14.02 9.59 -24.46
C ILE A 109 -13.56 10.37 -23.22
N ASP A 110 -14.13 10.08 -22.05
CA ASP A 110 -13.89 10.83 -20.81
C ASP A 110 -12.89 10.16 -19.84
N HIS A 111 -12.31 9.01 -20.20
CA HIS A 111 -11.34 8.31 -19.33
C HIS A 111 -9.98 8.19 -20.00
N ASP A 112 -9.07 9.10 -19.62
CA ASP A 112 -7.66 8.98 -19.95
C ASP A 112 -7.07 7.75 -19.25
N ALA A 113 -6.34 6.94 -20.01
CA ALA A 113 -5.61 5.81 -19.47
C ALA A 113 -4.48 6.30 -18.54
N LEU A 114 -4.29 5.59 -17.44
CA LEU A 114 -3.22 5.88 -16.49
C LEU A 114 -1.86 5.74 -17.19
N LYS A 115 -1.00 6.75 -17.08
CA LYS A 115 0.37 6.68 -17.61
C LYS A 115 1.27 5.96 -16.62
N ALA A 116 2.34 5.34 -17.12
CA ALA A 116 3.33 4.68 -16.27
C ALA A 116 3.95 5.64 -15.23
N SER A 117 4.17 6.90 -15.59
CA SER A 117 4.65 7.93 -14.64
C SER A 117 3.62 8.24 -13.55
N GLU A 118 2.34 8.31 -13.90
CA GLU A 118 1.27 8.54 -12.92
C GLU A 118 1.10 7.32 -12.00
N ALA A 119 1.30 6.11 -12.52
CA ALA A 119 1.35 4.90 -11.71
C ALA A 119 2.52 4.92 -10.71
N VAL A 120 3.68 5.50 -11.07
CA VAL A 120 4.79 5.73 -10.13
C VAL A 120 4.33 6.66 -9.00
N ASP A 121 3.64 7.76 -9.33
CA ASP A 121 3.17 8.74 -8.34
C ASP A 121 2.14 8.12 -7.38
N VAL A 122 1.18 7.35 -7.91
CA VAL A 122 0.18 6.61 -7.11
C VAL A 122 0.85 5.59 -6.19
N LEU A 123 1.80 4.80 -6.68
CA LEU A 123 2.55 3.87 -5.85
C LEU A 123 3.40 4.59 -4.79
N GLY A 124 3.92 5.78 -5.12
CA GLY A 124 4.57 6.68 -4.18
C GLY A 124 3.63 7.05 -3.02
N PHE A 125 2.40 7.47 -3.33
CA PHE A 125 1.38 7.79 -2.34
C PHE A 125 1.03 6.58 -1.46
N MET A 126 0.87 5.41 -2.07
CA MET A 126 0.56 4.17 -1.34
C MET A 126 1.70 3.79 -0.39
N LYS A 127 2.96 3.90 -0.84
CA LYS A 127 4.16 3.65 -0.03
C LYS A 127 4.31 4.67 1.10
N PHE A 128 4.08 5.96 0.82
CA PHE A 128 4.07 7.03 1.80
C PHE A 128 3.07 6.72 2.92
N THR A 129 1.83 6.40 2.54
CA THR A 129 0.75 6.07 3.49
C THR A 129 1.09 4.83 4.31
N ALA A 130 1.59 3.77 3.66
CA ALA A 130 2.03 2.56 4.35
C ALA A 130 3.15 2.85 5.36
N THR A 131 4.13 3.67 5.00
CA THR A 131 5.24 4.05 5.90
C THR A 131 4.72 4.87 7.09
N ALA A 132 3.80 5.81 6.85
CA ALA A 132 3.19 6.63 7.88
C ALA A 132 2.26 5.85 8.83
N LYS A 133 1.69 4.73 8.39
CA LYS A 133 0.76 3.91 9.19
C LYS A 133 1.36 2.63 9.75
N SER A 134 2.53 2.23 9.28
CA SER A 134 3.25 1.06 9.82
C SER A 134 3.95 1.39 11.13
N ASN A 135 4.16 0.36 11.96
CA ASN A 135 5.04 0.41 13.11
C ASN A 135 6.43 -0.12 12.72
N PRO A 136 7.55 0.42 13.23
CA PRO A 136 8.90 -0.06 12.92
C PRO A 136 9.16 -1.53 13.33
N ARG A 137 8.30 -2.14 14.15
CA ARG A 137 8.41 -3.55 14.51
C ARG A 137 8.32 -4.46 13.28
N PRO A 138 9.27 -5.42 13.08
CA PRO A 138 9.35 -6.25 11.87
C PRO A 138 8.09 -7.07 11.51
N LYS A 139 7.23 -7.35 12.50
CA LYS A 139 5.99 -8.13 12.34
C LYS A 139 4.72 -7.26 12.47
N SER A 140 4.84 -5.95 12.21
CA SER A 140 3.70 -5.04 12.21
C SER A 140 2.66 -5.41 11.15
N ARG A 141 1.39 -5.19 11.50
CA ARG A 141 0.22 -5.21 10.61
C ARG A 141 -0.62 -3.95 10.76
N GLN A 142 -0.05 -2.90 11.33
CA GLN A 142 -0.78 -1.68 11.67
C GLN A 142 -1.29 -0.95 10.43
N TYR A 143 -0.53 -0.95 9.32
CA TYR A 143 -1.04 -0.42 8.06
C TYR A 143 -2.18 -1.28 7.51
N LEU A 144 -2.04 -2.61 7.54
CA LEU A 144 -3.08 -3.53 7.10
C LEU A 144 -4.36 -3.41 7.95
N ASP A 145 -4.24 -3.28 9.27
CA ASP A 145 -5.34 -3.06 10.19
C ASP A 145 -6.03 -1.72 9.91
N TRP A 146 -5.24 -0.67 9.69
CA TRP A 146 -5.76 0.65 9.31
C TRP A 146 -6.52 0.62 7.97
N LEU A 147 -6.04 -0.11 6.95
CA LEU A 147 -6.78 -0.30 5.70
C LEU A 147 -8.11 -1.04 5.93
N SER A 148 -8.10 -2.06 6.79
CA SER A 148 -9.31 -2.79 7.20
C SER A 148 -10.38 -1.86 7.77
N GLU A 149 -9.97 -0.99 8.69
CA GLU A 149 -10.85 -0.02 9.33
C GLU A 149 -11.36 1.02 8.32
N ALA A 150 -10.49 1.53 7.45
CA ALA A 150 -10.83 2.54 6.46
C ALA A 150 -11.80 2.02 5.38
N THR A 151 -11.69 0.74 5.01
CA THR A 151 -12.55 0.09 4.00
C THR A 151 -13.84 -0.50 4.57
N GLY A 152 -13.99 -0.51 5.90
CA GLY A 152 -15.10 -1.22 6.55
C GLY A 152 -15.02 -2.74 6.45
N VAL A 153 -13.90 -3.29 5.98
CA VAL A 153 -13.65 -4.73 5.91
C VAL A 153 -13.18 -5.20 7.28
N HIS A 154 -14.10 -5.74 8.09
CA HIS A 154 -13.73 -6.39 9.35
C HIS A 154 -13.17 -7.79 9.06
N ASN A 155 -11.88 -7.99 9.35
CA ASN A 155 -11.27 -9.30 9.29
C ASN A 155 -11.54 -10.01 10.63
N ASP A 156 -12.54 -10.88 10.68
CA ASP A 156 -12.80 -11.76 11.83
C ASP A 156 -11.66 -12.80 11.93
N SER A 157 -10.49 -12.37 12.40
CA SER A 157 -9.49 -13.31 12.91
C SER A 157 -9.97 -13.80 14.27
N PRO A 158 -10.09 -15.12 14.49
CA PRO A 158 -10.47 -15.64 15.79
C PRO A 158 -9.38 -15.24 16.79
N SER A 159 -9.71 -14.28 17.65
CA SER A 159 -8.92 -13.95 18.82
C SER A 159 -8.62 -15.25 19.53
N ARG A 160 -7.32 -15.55 19.69
CA ARG A 160 -6.86 -16.68 20.49
C ARG A 160 -7.50 -16.53 21.88
N LEU A 161 -8.51 -17.34 22.14
CA LEU A 161 -9.00 -17.62 23.47
C LEU A 161 -7.82 -18.13 24.27
N ILE A 162 -7.26 -17.26 25.12
CA ILE A 162 -6.46 -17.69 26.25
C ILE A 162 -7.48 -18.31 27.20
N ALA A 163 -7.58 -19.63 27.18
CA ALA A 163 -8.31 -20.37 28.19
C ALA A 163 -7.55 -20.27 29.55
N PRO A 164 -8.28 -20.24 30.68
CA PRO A 164 -7.71 -20.12 32.02
C PRO A 164 -6.88 -21.35 32.45
#